data_AF-A0A841CI16-F1
#
_entry.id   AF-A0A841CI16-F1
#
_cell.length_a   1.000
_cell.length_b   1.000
_cell.length_c   1.000
_cell.angle_alpha   90.00
_cell.angle_beta   90.00
_cell.angle_gamma   90.00
#
_symmetry.space_group_name_H-M   'P 1'
#
loop_
_entity.id
_entity.type
_entity.pdbx_description
1 polymer ?
#
loop_
_entity_poly.entity_id
_entity_poly.type
_entity_poly.pdbx_seq_one_letter_code
_entity_poly.pdbx_strand_id
1 'polypeptide(L)'
;MNRWQRTVVGVLLLVEMAVMAQPALRAGMGDVPPVNRPIGPHQGMLLASCTILLFTAGTGLVTMLVRPYSRTWVATFAGSHAAAAGIGWAHGLPLLTLISTLAAAAVPALVLLPKQPPQ
;
A
#
# COMPACT_ATOMS: atom_id res chain seq x y z
N MET A 1 -5.09 -6.01 18.23
CA MET A 1 -3.81 -5.28 18.36
C MET A 1 -3.63 -4.73 19.77
N ASN A 2 -2.41 -4.76 20.28
CA ASN A 2 -1.97 -3.91 21.39
C ASN A 2 -1.64 -2.50 20.86
N ARG A 3 -1.38 -1.53 21.77
CA ARG A 3 -1.08 -0.14 21.38
C ARG A 3 0.15 -0.04 20.47
N TRP A 4 1.19 -0.82 20.76
CA TRP A 4 2.44 -0.84 19.99
C TRP A 4 2.21 -1.32 18.54
N GLN A 5 1.55 -2.46 18.35
CA GLN A 5 1.22 -3.00 17.01
C GLN A 5 0.41 -1.97 16.21
N ARG A 6 -0.52 -1.26 16.86
CA ARG A 6 -1.31 -0.22 16.19
C ARG A 6 -0.46 0.96 15.74
N THR A 7 0.48 1.42 16.57
CA THR A 7 1.41 2.49 16.20
C THR A 7 2.31 2.06 15.05
N VAL A 8 2.90 0.85 15.13
CA VAL A 8 3.78 0.32 14.07
C VAL A 8 3.03 0.18 12.74
N VAL A 9 1.85 -0.45 12.75
CA VAL A 9 1.03 -0.60 11.54
C VAL A 9 0.60 0.75 10.99
N GLY A 10 0.21 1.71 11.85
CA GLY A 10 -0.14 3.05 11.42
C GLY A 10 1.02 3.78 10.73
N VAL A 11 2.22 3.70 11.30
CA VAL A 11 3.43 4.27 10.69
C VAL A 11 3.74 3.61 9.35
N LEU A 12 3.65 2.28 9.26
CA LEU A 12 3.86 1.56 8.01
C LEU A 12 2.90 2.01 6.91
N LEU A 13 1.61 2.13 7.22
CA LEU A 13 0.59 2.61 6.27
C LEU A 13 0.87 4.06 5.83
N LEU A 14 1.27 4.94 6.75
CA LEU A 14 1.62 6.33 6.40
C LEU A 14 2.85 6.42 5.49
N VAL A 15 3.89 5.64 5.78
CA VAL A 15 5.10 5.57 4.94
C VAL A 15 4.75 5.02 3.56
N GLU A 16 3.95 3.96 3.50
CA GLU A 16 3.48 3.38 2.25
C GLU A 16 2.71 4.42 1.41
N MET A 17 1.76 5.13 2.03
CA MET A 17 1.03 6.20 1.34
C MET A 17 1.95 7.30 0.83
N ALA A 18 2.97 7.71 1.60
CA ALA A 18 3.94 8.71 1.17
C ALA A 18 4.75 8.26 -0.05
N VAL A 19 5.18 6.99 -0.08
CA VAL A 19 5.91 6.40 -1.22
C VAL A 19 5.01 6.26 -2.45
N MET A 20 3.79 5.72 -2.28
CA MET A 20 2.85 5.50 -3.37
C MET A 20 2.29 6.81 -3.96
N ALA A 21 2.34 7.92 -3.21
CA ALA A 21 1.98 9.23 -3.73
C ALA A 21 3.04 9.81 -4.68
N GLN A 22 4.31 9.39 -4.60
CA GLN A 22 5.39 10.00 -5.37
C GLN A 22 5.18 9.96 -6.89
N PRO A 23 4.74 8.85 -7.53
CA PRO A 23 4.48 8.83 -8.97
C PRO A 23 3.39 9.81 -9.39
N ALA A 24 2.34 9.94 -8.59
CA ALA A 24 1.24 10.89 -8.86
C ALA A 24 1.72 12.35 -8.71
N LEU A 25 2.48 12.66 -7.67
CA LEU A 25 3.06 13.99 -7.47
C LEU A 25 4.02 14.36 -8.61
N ARG A 26 4.88 13.43 -9.02
CA ARG A 26 5.79 13.62 -10.17
C ARG A 26 5.05 13.78 -11.49
N ALA A 27 3.95 13.06 -11.68
CA ALA A 27 3.10 13.22 -12.86
C ALA A 27 2.42 14.60 -12.90
N GLY A 28 1.96 15.11 -11.74
CA GLY A 28 1.30 16.40 -11.62
C GLY A 28 2.22 17.63 -11.66
N MET A 29 3.50 17.47 -11.33
CA MET A 29 4.51 18.56 -11.31
C MET A 29 5.23 18.78 -12.65
N GLY A 30 4.91 18.02 -13.70
CA GLY A 30 5.56 18.20 -15.00
C GLY A 30 5.04 19.43 -15.76
N ASP A 31 5.93 20.22 -16.36
CA ASP A 31 5.62 21.43 -17.16
C ASP A 31 4.81 21.17 -18.45
N VAL A 32 4.31 19.95 -18.68
CA VAL A 32 3.55 19.55 -19.86
C VAL A 32 2.11 19.25 -19.44
N PRO A 33 1.10 19.91 -20.04
CA PRO A 33 -0.30 19.66 -19.68
C PRO A 33 -0.64 18.17 -19.87
N PRO A 34 -1.33 17.54 -18.88
CA PRO A 34 -1.46 16.08 -18.77
C PRO A 34 -2.11 15.40 -19.97
N VAL A 35 -2.86 16.16 -20.79
CA VAL A 35 -3.51 15.68 -22.01
C VAL A 35 -2.53 15.28 -23.12
N ASN A 36 -1.33 15.87 -23.16
CA ASN A 36 -0.39 15.70 -24.27
C ASN A 36 0.81 14.79 -23.96
N ARG A 37 0.87 14.17 -22.77
CA ARG A 37 1.99 13.30 -22.39
C ARG A 37 1.59 11.84 -22.60
N PRO A 38 2.11 11.14 -23.63
CA PRO A 38 1.91 9.70 -23.74
C PRO A 38 2.55 9.03 -22.52
N ILE A 39 1.73 8.49 -21.63
CA ILE A 39 2.19 7.68 -20.52
C ILE A 39 2.51 6.31 -21.10
N GLY A 40 3.80 5.93 -21.13
CA GLY A 40 4.19 4.61 -21.59
C GLY A 40 3.51 3.50 -20.76
N PRO A 41 3.32 2.29 -21.30
CA PRO A 41 2.55 1.22 -20.64
C PRO A 41 3.04 0.95 -19.21
N HIS A 42 4.36 0.86 -19.00
CA HIS A 42 4.95 0.66 -17.67
C HIS A 42 4.65 1.79 -16.68
N GLN A 43 4.67 3.06 -17.13
CA GLN A 43 4.35 4.20 -16.28
C GLN A 43 2.86 4.24 -15.93
N GLY A 44 1.98 3.87 -16.87
CA GLY A 44 0.54 3.79 -16.64
C GLY A 44 0.20 2.70 -15.62
N MET A 45 0.83 1.54 -15.73
CA MET A 45 0.65 0.44 -14.78
C MET A 45 1.19 0.76 -13.39
N LEU A 46 2.36 1.41 -13.31
CA LEU A 46 2.88 1.91 -12.04
C LEU A 46 1.92 2.90 -11.37
N LEU A 47 1.41 3.87 -12.13
CA LEU A 47 0.48 4.88 -11.61
C LEU A 47 -0.84 4.24 -11.15
N ALA A 48 -1.41 3.34 -11.94
CA ALA A 48 -2.63 2.62 -11.60
C ALA A 48 -2.44 1.76 -10.34
N SER A 49 -1.34 0.99 -10.28
CA SER A 49 -1.01 0.16 -9.12
C SER A 49 -0.82 1.00 -7.86
N CYS A 50 -0.04 2.09 -7.94
CA CYS A 50 0.17 2.99 -6.81
C CYS A 50 -1.14 3.64 -6.33
N THR A 51 -2.05 3.99 -7.25
CA THR A 51 -3.36 4.56 -6.89
C THR A 51 -4.22 3.56 -6.12
N ILE A 52 -4.28 2.30 -6.57
CA ILE A 52 -5.02 1.22 -5.87
C ILE A 52 -4.41 0.98 -4.48
N LEU A 53 -3.09 0.93 -4.39
CA LEU A 53 -2.39 0.71 -3.12
C LEU A 53 -2.61 1.89 -2.16
N LEU A 54 -2.52 3.13 -2.64
CA LEU A 54 -2.79 4.33 -1.86
C LEU A 54 -4.22 4.33 -1.28
N PHE A 55 -5.21 3.98 -2.11
CA PHE A 55 -6.60 3.89 -1.67
C PHE A 55 -6.81 2.77 -0.64
N THR A 56 -6.17 1.62 -0.86
CA THR A 56 -6.26 0.47 0.03
C THR A 56 -5.60 0.75 1.38
N ALA A 57 -4.39 1.31 1.37
CA ALA A 57 -3.66 1.71 2.57
C ALA A 57 -4.40 2.79 3.36
N GLY A 58 -4.94 3.81 2.66
CA GLY A 58 -5.76 4.84 3.28
C GLY A 58 -7.04 4.28 3.92
N THR A 59 -7.74 3.38 3.24
CA THR A 59 -8.93 2.71 3.79
C THR A 59 -8.59 1.84 5.00
N GLY A 60 -7.46 1.13 4.96
CA GLY A 60 -6.94 0.36 6.08
C GLY A 60 -6.63 1.26 7.29
N LEU A 61 -5.96 2.40 7.06
CA LEU A 61 -5.63 3.39 8.08
C LEU A 61 -6.89 3.97 8.73
N VAL A 62 -7.85 4.43 7.92
CA VAL A 62 -9.14 4.95 8.43
C VAL A 62 -9.88 3.88 9.23
N THR A 63 -9.94 2.64 8.73
CA THR A 63 -10.58 1.53 9.46
C THR A 63 -9.90 1.26 10.78
N MET A 64 -8.56 1.30 10.83
CA MET A 64 -7.80 1.11 12.07
C MET A 64 -8.03 2.26 13.07
N LEU A 65 -8.19 3.49 12.59
CA LEU A 65 -8.44 4.66 13.45
C LEU A 65 -9.87 4.65 14.01
N VAL A 66 -10.86 4.34 13.17
CA VAL A 66 -12.29 4.34 13.56
C VAL A 66 -12.69 3.06 14.31
N ARG A 67 -12.14 1.90 13.90
CA ARG A 67 -12.44 0.58 14.48
C ARG A 67 -11.13 -0.15 14.84
N PRO A 68 -10.45 0.24 15.93
CA PRO A 68 -9.09 -0.22 16.26
C PRO A 68 -8.93 -1.71 16.56
N TYR A 69 -10.03 -2.44 16.75
CA TYR A 69 -10.04 -3.88 16.95
C TYR A 69 -10.49 -4.66 15.70
N SER A 70 -10.96 -3.97 14.65
CA SER A 70 -11.38 -4.62 13.42
C SER A 70 -10.18 -5.09 12.61
N ARG A 71 -10.29 -6.31 12.08
CA ARG A 71 -9.32 -6.94 11.17
C ARG A 71 -9.88 -7.14 9.76
N THR A 72 -11.09 -6.67 9.49
CA THR A 72 -11.80 -6.90 8.23
C THR A 72 -11.08 -6.30 7.01
N TRP A 73 -10.26 -5.27 7.22
CA TRP A 73 -9.49 -4.59 6.18
C TRP A 73 -8.21 -5.35 5.76
N VAL A 74 -7.75 -6.33 6.56
CA VAL A 74 -6.46 -7.02 6.35
C VAL A 74 -6.50 -7.86 5.07
N ALA A 75 -7.62 -8.54 4.79
CA ALA A 75 -7.76 -9.38 3.62
C ALA A 75 -7.72 -8.56 2.32
N THR A 76 -8.44 -7.45 2.27
CA THR A 76 -8.42 -6.51 1.14
C THR A 76 -7.04 -5.86 0.98
N PHE A 77 -6.38 -5.49 2.09
CA PHE A 77 -5.01 -4.98 2.05
C PHE A 77 -4.04 -5.98 1.43
N ALA A 78 -4.00 -7.21 1.94
CA ALA A 78 -3.12 -8.27 1.46
C ALA A 78 -3.41 -8.63 0.00
N GLY A 79 -4.69 -8.73 -0.37
CA GLY A 79 -5.14 -9.04 -1.73
C GLY A 79 -4.70 -7.98 -2.74
N SER A 80 -4.92 -6.69 -2.47
CA SER A 80 -4.48 -5.59 -3.35
C SER A 80 -2.96 -5.59 -3.53
N HIS A 81 -2.20 -5.87 -2.47
CA HIS A 81 -0.75 -5.95 -2.52
C HIS A 81 -0.23 -7.16 -3.28
N ALA A 82 -0.85 -8.33 -3.11
CA ALA A 82 -0.52 -9.51 -3.91
C ALA A 82 -0.80 -9.29 -5.40
N ALA A 83 -1.93 -8.63 -5.73
CA ALA A 83 -2.25 -8.26 -7.11
C ALA A 83 -1.23 -7.27 -7.69
N ALA A 84 -0.86 -6.22 -6.94
CA ALA A 84 0.17 -5.26 -7.37
C ALA A 84 1.54 -5.93 -7.55
N ALA A 85 1.90 -6.89 -6.70
CA ALA A 85 3.12 -7.67 -6.86
C ALA A 85 3.11 -8.50 -8.15
N GLY A 86 1.98 -9.14 -8.46
CA GLY A 86 1.77 -9.88 -9.71
C GLY A 86 1.87 -8.99 -10.95
N ILE A 87 1.24 -7.81 -10.92
CA ILE A 87 1.36 -6.80 -12.00
C ILE A 87 2.83 -6.35 -12.13
N GLY A 88 3.49 -6.06 -11.02
CA GLY A 88 4.89 -5.67 -11.03
C GLY A 88 5.79 -6.73 -11.65
N TRP A 89 5.53 -8.01 -11.34
CA TRP A 89 6.30 -9.12 -11.85
C TRP A 89 6.07 -9.31 -13.36
N ALA A 90 4.81 -9.30 -13.79
CA ALA A 90 4.44 -9.48 -15.20
C ALA A 90 5.00 -8.38 -16.13
N HIS A 91 5.26 -7.19 -15.58
CA HIS A 91 5.71 -6.04 -16.33
C HIS A 91 7.14 -5.59 -16.00
N GLY A 92 7.94 -6.43 -15.36
CA GLY A 92 9.37 -6.14 -15.12
C GLY A 92 9.60 -4.93 -14.21
N LEU A 93 8.76 -4.73 -13.20
CA LEU A 93 8.82 -3.64 -12.23
C LEU A 93 9.29 -4.19 -10.86
N PRO A 94 10.58 -4.55 -10.70
CA PRO A 94 11.07 -5.33 -9.56
C PRO A 94 10.86 -4.63 -8.22
N LEU A 95 10.95 -3.30 -8.19
CA LEU A 95 10.71 -2.52 -6.97
C LEU A 95 9.24 -2.58 -6.53
N LEU A 96 8.29 -2.49 -7.47
CA LEU A 96 6.85 -2.63 -7.16
C LEU A 96 6.59 -4.03 -6.63
N THR A 97 7.11 -5.07 -7.31
CA THR A 97 6.98 -6.45 -6.85
C THR A 97 7.51 -6.64 -5.44
N LEU A 98 8.74 -6.24 -5.18
CA LEU A 98 9.38 -6.42 -3.88
C LEU A 98 8.61 -5.73 -2.75
N ILE A 99 8.29 -4.44 -2.93
CA ILE A 99 7.59 -3.65 -1.90
C ILE A 99 6.18 -4.22 -1.67
N SER A 100 5.45 -4.53 -2.74
CA SER A 100 4.10 -5.06 -2.63
C SER A 100 4.08 -6.44 -1.98
N THR A 101 5.03 -7.33 -2.28
CA THR A 101 5.14 -8.63 -1.61
C THR A 101 5.48 -8.48 -0.13
N LEU A 102 6.43 -7.61 0.22
CA LEU A 102 6.79 -7.35 1.61
C LEU A 102 5.60 -6.81 2.41
N ALA A 103 4.87 -5.84 1.87
CA ALA A 103 3.68 -5.28 2.52
C ALA A 103 2.55 -6.33 2.64
N ALA A 104 2.32 -7.14 1.60
CA ALA A 104 1.33 -8.23 1.60
C ALA A 104 1.59 -9.26 2.72
N ALA A 105 2.84 -9.48 3.10
CA ALA A 105 3.20 -10.43 4.16
C ALA A 105 3.33 -9.76 5.53
N ALA A 106 4.07 -8.66 5.63
CA ALA A 106 4.47 -8.05 6.90
C ALA A 106 3.29 -7.42 7.64
N VAL A 107 2.41 -6.70 6.95
CA VAL A 107 1.27 -6.01 7.61
C VAL A 107 0.27 -7.03 8.16
N PRO A 108 -0.19 -8.05 7.40
CA PRO A 108 -1.06 -9.08 7.95
C PRO A 108 -0.39 -9.86 9.09
N ALA A 109 0.90 -10.22 8.96
CA ALA A 109 1.62 -10.91 10.03
C ALA A 109 1.60 -10.08 11.32
N LEU A 110 1.91 -8.78 11.26
CA LEU A 110 1.90 -7.90 12.43
C LEU A 110 0.51 -7.73 13.04
N VAL A 111 -0.55 -7.66 12.23
CA VAL A 111 -1.93 -7.48 12.70
C VAL A 111 -2.51 -8.78 13.31
N LEU A 112 -2.11 -9.92 12.77
CA LEU A 112 -2.59 -11.24 13.16
C LEU A 112 -1.77 -11.91 14.27
N LEU A 113 -0.58 -11.40 14.59
CA LEU A 113 0.23 -11.85 15.73
C LEU A 113 -0.63 -11.93 17.00
N PRO A 114 -0.58 -13.07 17.73
CA PRO A 114 -1.34 -13.26 18.96
C PRO A 114 -0.93 -12.22 20.00
N LYS A 115 -1.89 -11.74 20.80
CA LYS A 115 -1.57 -10.91 21.97
C LYS A 115 -0.80 -11.80 22.95
N GLN A 116 0.43 -11.42 23.31
CA GLN A 116 1.10 -12.03 24.45
C GLN A 116 0.18 -11.88 25.68
N PRO A 117 -0.06 -12.96 26.45
CA PRO A 117 -0.80 -12.85 27.69
C PRO A 117 -0.06 -11.90 28.64
N PRO A 118 -0.78 -11.10 29.46
CA PRO A 118 -0.14 -10.34 30.52
C PRO A 118 0.59 -11.33 31.45
N GLN A 119 1.89 -11.07 31.67
CA GLN A 119 2.67 -11.74 32.70
C GLN A 119 2.24 -11.23 34.08
#